data_AF-A0A7W8CAX8-F1
#
_entry.id   AF-A0A7W8CAX8-F1
#
_cell.length_a   1.000
_cell.length_b   1.000
_cell.length_c   1.000
_cell.angle_alpha   90.00
_cell.angle_beta   90.00
_cell.angle_gamma   90.00
#
_symmetry.space_group_name_H-M   'P 1'
#
loop_
_entity.id
_entity.type
_entity.pdbx_description
1 polymer ?
#
loop_
_entity_poly.entity_id
_entity_poly.type
_entity_poly.pdbx_seq_one_letter_code
_entity_poly.pdbx_strand_id
1 'polypeptide(L)'
;MVTAAAIATLEEQAPGRLVCAFGTGFTARRAMGQKPMRWASVRAYVTQLRGLLDGDVVDIDGAPCQMLHLADWAPDRPLRTPLWVAPSGPRGMAVADQVEAAGVLLGQPPLEPLNGGRPAAMIVAGTVLREGEDHSSARVVEAAGPWYAAMWHAVYEAAPDYVTEMPGGAAWLEGLHAVRSEPHLHLGVHEGHVCALTGRDRAAIREAGVGILEYGWTGPPAKIRDAASNSAALGITEIVYTPAGPDIVGEIDQFAKAFFGF
;
A
#
# COMPACT_ATOMS: atom_id res chain seq x y z
N MET A 1 -10.94 -3.76 20.04
CA MET A 1 -12.43 -3.81 20.03
C MET A 1 -13.05 -3.03 18.88
N VAL A 2 -12.77 -1.73 18.69
CA VAL A 2 -13.38 -0.91 17.61
C VAL A 2 -13.26 -1.56 16.23
N THR A 3 -12.07 -2.03 15.85
CA THR A 3 -11.86 -2.71 14.56
C THR A 3 -12.68 -3.98 14.40
N ALA A 4 -12.84 -4.78 15.47
CA ALA A 4 -13.66 -5.98 15.42
C ALA A 4 -15.15 -5.65 15.21
N ALA A 5 -15.64 -4.57 15.83
CA ALA A 5 -17.01 -4.08 15.62
C ALA A 5 -17.20 -3.56 14.19
N ALA A 6 -16.24 -2.81 13.66
CA ALA A 6 -16.29 -2.34 12.27
C ALA A 6 -16.29 -3.50 11.26
N ILE A 7 -15.49 -4.53 11.50
CA ILE A 7 -15.50 -5.76 10.70
C ILE A 7 -16.86 -6.43 10.76
N ALA A 8 -17.45 -6.58 11.95
CA ALA A 8 -18.79 -7.16 12.11
C ALA A 8 -19.85 -6.41 11.30
N THR A 9 -19.85 -5.08 11.37
CA THR A 9 -20.77 -4.24 10.58
C THR A 9 -20.55 -4.40 9.08
N LEU A 10 -19.30 -4.40 8.61
CA LEU A 10 -19.00 -4.56 7.19
C LEU A 10 -19.35 -5.96 6.67
N GLU A 11 -19.11 -7.00 7.47
CA GLU A 11 -19.47 -8.38 7.13
C GLU A 11 -21.00 -8.54 7.05
N GLU A 12 -21.77 -7.87 7.91
CA GLU A 12 -23.23 -7.83 7.83
C GLU A 12 -23.73 -7.18 6.54
N GLN A 13 -23.14 -6.03 6.18
CA GLN A 13 -23.53 -5.25 4.99
C GLN A 13 -23.02 -5.88 3.69
N ALA A 14 -21.94 -6.65 3.76
CA ALA A 14 -21.27 -7.23 2.60
C ALA A 14 -20.73 -8.64 2.88
N PRO A 15 -21.60 -9.64 3.13
CA PRO A 15 -21.17 -10.99 3.51
C PRO A 15 -20.21 -11.59 2.49
N GLY A 16 -19.07 -12.08 2.96
CA GLY A 16 -18.04 -12.74 2.15
C GLY A 16 -17.28 -11.82 1.20
N ARG A 17 -17.47 -10.50 1.27
CA ARG A 17 -16.82 -9.51 0.36
C ARG A 17 -15.74 -8.67 1.05
N LEU A 18 -15.45 -8.93 2.32
CA LEU A 18 -14.47 -8.18 3.10
C LEU A 18 -13.18 -8.99 3.30
N VAL A 19 -12.04 -8.34 3.07
CA VAL A 19 -10.71 -8.78 3.49
C VAL A 19 -10.06 -7.64 4.27
N CYS A 20 -9.43 -7.95 5.40
CA CYS A 20 -8.76 -6.94 6.23
C CYS A 20 -7.26 -7.21 6.31
N ALA A 21 -6.44 -6.32 5.76
CA ALA A 21 -4.98 -6.45 5.78
C ALA A 21 -4.33 -5.54 6.84
N PHE A 22 -3.38 -6.10 7.61
CA PHE A 22 -2.71 -5.39 8.70
C PHE A 22 -1.20 -5.32 8.49
N GLY A 23 -0.62 -4.14 8.67
CA GLY A 23 0.83 -3.92 8.57
C GLY A 23 1.33 -3.03 9.70
N THR A 24 2.63 -2.75 9.69
CA THR A 24 3.27 -1.86 10.68
C THR A 24 2.91 -0.38 10.51
N GLY A 25 2.32 -0.03 9.35
CA GLY A 25 2.02 1.33 8.94
C GLY A 25 3.26 2.06 8.40
N PHE A 26 3.07 2.77 7.28
CA PHE A 26 4.07 3.70 6.74
C PHE A 26 3.51 5.12 6.84
N THR A 27 2.83 5.61 5.79
CA THR A 27 2.33 6.98 5.67
C THR A 27 1.46 7.41 6.86
N ALA A 28 0.52 6.56 7.30
CA ALA A 28 -0.35 6.89 8.44
C ALA A 28 0.43 7.09 9.75
N ARG A 29 1.50 6.31 9.99
CA ARG A 29 2.37 6.47 11.17
C ARG A 29 3.25 7.70 11.04
N ARG A 30 3.83 7.90 9.85
CA ARG A 30 4.71 9.04 9.54
C ARG A 30 3.97 10.37 9.60
N ALA A 31 2.71 10.43 9.16
CA ALA A 31 1.83 11.59 9.30
C ALA A 31 1.56 11.98 10.76
N MET A 32 1.71 11.06 11.70
CA MET A 32 1.65 11.34 13.15
C MET A 32 3.02 11.65 13.76
N GLY A 33 4.09 11.76 12.95
CA GLY A 33 5.46 11.89 13.41
C GLY A 33 6.02 10.62 14.07
N GLN A 34 5.43 9.46 13.80
CA GLN A 34 5.75 8.20 14.48
C GLN A 34 6.43 7.19 13.56
N LYS A 35 7.34 6.40 14.11
CA LYS A 35 7.95 5.26 13.41
C LYS A 35 6.93 4.14 13.17
N PRO A 36 7.13 3.27 12.17
CA PRO A 36 6.34 2.04 12.00
C PRO A 36 6.25 1.23 13.30
N MET A 37 5.13 0.51 13.48
CA MET A 37 4.95 -0.38 14.63
C MET A 37 5.97 -1.52 14.62
N ARG A 38 6.25 -2.06 15.81
CA ARG A 38 7.04 -3.28 15.92
C ARG A 38 6.22 -4.47 15.41
N TRP A 39 6.88 -5.40 14.72
CA TRP A 39 6.25 -6.64 14.25
C TRP A 39 5.60 -7.46 15.38
N ALA A 40 6.19 -7.45 16.58
CA ALA A 40 5.59 -8.08 17.76
C ALA A 40 4.23 -7.46 18.14
N SER A 41 4.08 -6.14 17.96
CA SER A 41 2.82 -5.43 18.20
C SER A 41 1.77 -5.79 17.13
N VAL A 42 2.17 -5.90 15.85
CA VAL A 42 1.27 -6.35 14.78
C VAL A 42 0.79 -7.77 15.05
N ARG A 43 1.69 -8.69 15.43
CA ARG A 43 1.34 -10.07 15.81
C ARG A 43 0.32 -10.09 16.93
N ALA A 44 0.62 -9.42 18.05
CA ALA A 44 -0.28 -9.37 19.20
C ALA A 44 -1.66 -8.84 18.80
N TYR A 45 -1.70 -7.74 18.05
CA TYR A 45 -2.94 -7.12 17.60
C TYR A 45 -3.77 -8.04 16.70
N VAL A 46 -3.16 -8.72 15.71
CA VAL A 46 -3.90 -9.61 14.81
C VAL A 46 -4.42 -10.84 15.55
N THR A 47 -3.62 -11.43 16.46
CA THR A 47 -4.06 -12.55 17.31
C THR A 47 -5.23 -12.14 18.21
N GLN A 48 -5.16 -10.98 18.87
CA GLN A 48 -6.24 -10.46 19.70
C GLN A 48 -7.50 -10.17 18.87
N LEU A 49 -7.33 -9.57 17.69
CA LEU A 49 -8.43 -9.28 16.77
C LEU A 49 -9.13 -10.56 16.33
N ARG A 50 -8.37 -11.62 16.02
CA ARG A 50 -8.94 -12.91 15.67
C ARG A 50 -9.76 -13.53 16.80
N GLY A 51 -9.23 -13.55 18.03
CA GLY A 51 -9.98 -14.01 19.20
C GLY A 51 -11.28 -13.21 19.43
N LEU A 52 -11.24 -11.88 19.32
CA LEU A 52 -12.45 -11.05 19.40
C LEU A 52 -13.51 -11.41 18.34
N LEU A 53 -13.07 -11.69 17.11
CA LEU A 53 -13.95 -12.07 16.00
C LEU A 53 -14.48 -13.51 16.15
N ASP A 54 -13.73 -14.39 16.81
CA ASP A 54 -14.17 -15.74 17.15
C ASP A 54 -15.14 -15.76 18.34
N GLY A 55 -15.21 -14.67 19.12
CA GLY A 55 -16.08 -14.52 20.28
C GLY A 55 -15.38 -14.81 21.61
N ASP A 56 -14.06 -14.92 21.61
CA ASP A 56 -13.25 -15.19 22.79
C ASP A 56 -13.08 -13.96 23.70
N VAL A 57 -12.72 -14.24 24.95
CA VAL A 57 -12.13 -13.24 25.85
C VAL A 57 -10.62 -13.20 25.61
N VAL A 58 -10.10 -12.03 25.23
CA VAL A 58 -8.68 -11.80 24.97
C VAL A 58 -8.09 -10.83 26.00
N ASP A 59 -6.80 -10.95 26.30
CA ASP A 59 -6.09 -9.94 27.10
C ASP A 59 -5.67 -8.76 26.20
N ILE A 60 -6.10 -7.55 26.54
CA ILE A 60 -5.66 -6.29 25.93
C ILE A 60 -5.13 -5.41 27.06
N ASP A 61 -3.84 -5.07 26.99
CA ASP A 61 -3.14 -4.23 27.97
C ASP A 61 -3.29 -4.71 29.42
N GLY A 62 -3.31 -6.04 29.63
CA GLY A 62 -3.43 -6.68 30.94
C GLY A 62 -4.86 -6.80 31.46
N ALA A 63 -5.87 -6.52 30.63
CA ALA A 63 -7.28 -6.60 30.98
C ALA A 63 -8.06 -7.53 30.04
N PRO A 64 -8.98 -8.38 30.58
CA PRO A 64 -9.84 -9.21 29.75
C PRO A 64 -10.83 -8.35 28.96
N CYS A 65 -10.88 -8.57 27.66
CA CYS A 65 -11.72 -7.84 26.71
C CYS A 65 -12.46 -8.82 25.79
N GLN A 66 -13.71 -8.50 25.44
CA GLN A 66 -14.51 -9.28 24.50
C GLN A 66 -15.53 -8.39 23.78
N MET A 67 -16.11 -8.91 22.70
CA MET A 67 -17.19 -8.23 21.99
C MET A 67 -18.52 -8.37 22.75
N LEU A 68 -19.17 -7.23 23.08
CA LEU A 68 -20.32 -7.18 23.99
C LEU A 68 -21.70 -7.12 23.30
N HIS A 69 -21.75 -7.25 21.97
CA HIS A 69 -23.05 -7.25 21.27
C HIS A 69 -23.88 -8.47 21.70
N LEU A 70 -25.14 -8.22 22.05
CA LEU A 70 -26.14 -9.26 22.30
C LEU A 70 -26.57 -9.91 20.97
N ALA A 71 -27.30 -11.03 21.07
CA ALA A 71 -27.98 -11.63 19.92
C ALA A 71 -28.85 -10.57 19.20
N ASP A 72 -28.90 -10.63 17.87
CA ASP A 72 -29.61 -9.70 16.98
C ASP A 72 -29.05 -8.26 16.91
N TRP A 73 -27.97 -7.94 17.63
CA TRP A 73 -27.31 -6.61 17.58
C TRP A 73 -26.01 -6.60 16.76
N ALA A 74 -25.53 -7.78 16.35
CA ALA A 74 -24.40 -7.97 15.44
C ALA A 74 -24.49 -9.38 14.84
N PRO A 75 -23.79 -9.67 13.73
CA PRO A 75 -23.74 -11.02 13.20
C PRO A 75 -23.13 -12.01 14.20
N ASP A 76 -23.59 -13.25 14.11
CA ASP A 76 -23.13 -14.34 14.97
C ASP A 76 -21.62 -14.58 14.81
N ARG A 77 -20.96 -14.87 15.92
CA ARG A 77 -19.56 -15.28 15.95
C ARG A 77 -19.47 -16.81 15.86
N PRO A 78 -18.42 -17.36 15.23
CA PRO A 78 -17.21 -16.68 14.75
C PRO A 78 -17.39 -15.96 13.41
N LEU A 79 -16.86 -14.74 13.30
CA LEU A 79 -16.79 -14.00 12.03
C LEU A 79 -15.57 -14.47 11.24
N ARG A 80 -15.80 -15.05 10.05
CA ARG A 80 -14.76 -15.67 9.21
C ARG A 80 -14.08 -14.72 8.22
N THR A 81 -14.25 -13.41 8.39
CA THR A 81 -13.57 -12.39 7.59
C THR A 81 -12.05 -12.66 7.55
N PRO A 82 -11.46 -12.85 6.35
CA PRO A 82 -10.03 -13.08 6.19
C PRO A 82 -9.19 -11.93 6.77
N LEU A 83 -8.27 -12.27 7.66
CA LEU A 83 -7.26 -11.35 8.17
C LEU A 83 -5.94 -11.62 7.43
N TRP A 84 -5.52 -10.64 6.64
CA TRP A 84 -4.27 -10.64 5.90
C TRP A 84 -3.21 -9.85 6.64
N VAL A 85 -1.94 -10.11 6.33
CA VAL A 85 -0.82 -9.29 6.80
C VAL A 85 -0.18 -8.58 5.60
N ALA A 86 0.30 -7.35 5.78
CA ALA A 86 1.08 -6.62 4.79
C ALA A 86 2.56 -6.66 5.18
N PRO A 87 3.27 -7.79 4.94
CA PRO A 87 4.61 -8.00 5.44
C PRO A 87 5.65 -7.16 4.69
N SER A 88 6.71 -6.79 5.42
CA SER A 88 7.91 -6.22 4.85
C SER A 88 9.12 -7.00 5.35
N GLY A 89 9.87 -7.57 4.40
CA GLY A 89 11.03 -8.42 4.65
C GLY A 89 10.73 -9.73 5.40
N PRO A 90 11.77 -10.51 5.72
CA PRO A 90 11.62 -11.83 6.33
C PRO A 90 10.90 -11.82 7.69
N ARG A 91 11.08 -10.74 8.47
CA ARG A 91 10.41 -10.60 9.78
C ARG A 91 8.90 -10.42 9.65
N GLY A 92 8.46 -9.67 8.64
CA GLY A 92 7.03 -9.51 8.37
C GLY A 92 6.40 -10.81 7.91
N MET A 93 7.07 -11.55 7.01
CA MET A 93 6.62 -12.87 6.56
C MET A 93 6.50 -13.86 7.73
N ALA A 94 7.51 -13.91 8.61
CA ALA A 94 7.45 -14.75 9.80
C ALA A 94 6.27 -14.41 10.72
N VAL A 95 5.88 -13.13 10.83
CA VAL A 95 4.66 -12.74 11.56
C VAL A 95 3.40 -13.21 10.86
N ALA A 96 3.33 -13.08 9.52
CA ALA A 96 2.20 -13.59 8.75
C ALA A 96 1.99 -15.10 8.98
N ASP A 97 3.07 -15.87 9.09
CA ASP A 97 3.00 -17.30 9.42
C ASP A 97 2.60 -17.56 10.86
N GLN A 98 3.16 -16.82 11.82
CA GLN A 98 2.86 -16.97 13.26
C GLN A 98 1.40 -16.67 13.61
N VAL A 99 0.74 -15.79 12.85
CA VAL A 99 -0.69 -15.46 13.06
C VAL A 99 -1.62 -16.24 12.13
N GLU A 100 -1.07 -17.19 11.37
CA GLU A 100 -1.82 -17.99 10.38
C GLU A 100 -2.63 -17.09 9.43
N ALA A 101 -2.01 -16.02 8.93
CA ALA A 101 -2.68 -15.04 8.08
C ALA A 101 -3.33 -15.71 6.87
N ALA A 102 -4.58 -15.34 6.60
CA ALA A 102 -5.35 -15.89 5.47
C ALA A 102 -4.78 -15.49 4.11
N GLY A 103 -3.95 -14.43 4.07
CA GLY A 103 -3.30 -13.92 2.87
C GLY A 103 -2.23 -12.89 3.19
N VAL A 104 -1.49 -12.47 2.17
CA VAL A 104 -0.49 -11.39 2.27
C VAL A 104 -0.74 -10.29 1.24
N LEU A 105 -0.50 -9.03 1.64
CA LEU A 105 -0.53 -7.87 0.76
C LEU A 105 0.88 -7.27 0.65
N LEU A 106 1.49 -7.39 -0.52
CA LEU A 106 2.87 -6.98 -0.77
C LEU A 106 2.92 -5.61 -1.46
N GLY A 107 3.86 -4.77 -1.01
CA GLY A 107 4.16 -3.50 -1.68
C GLY A 107 5.27 -3.59 -2.72
N GLN A 108 5.95 -4.75 -2.82
CA GLN A 108 7.05 -5.02 -3.73
C GLN A 108 7.03 -6.51 -4.12
N PRO A 109 7.60 -6.88 -5.28
CA PRO A 109 7.76 -8.28 -5.65
C PRO A 109 8.55 -9.05 -4.58
N PRO A 110 8.17 -10.30 -4.26
CA PRO A 110 8.94 -11.12 -3.34
C PRO A 110 10.29 -11.50 -3.98
N LEU A 111 11.32 -11.64 -3.14
CA LEU A 111 12.67 -12.02 -3.61
C LEU A 111 12.74 -13.46 -4.12
N GLU A 112 11.86 -14.32 -3.60
CA GLU A 112 11.72 -15.72 -3.98
C GLU A 112 10.23 -16.02 -4.24
N PRO A 113 9.91 -16.97 -5.12
CA PRO A 113 8.52 -17.37 -5.35
C PRO A 113 7.80 -17.79 -4.07
N LEU A 114 6.56 -17.36 -3.91
CA LEU A 114 5.71 -17.72 -2.77
C LEU A 114 5.20 -19.15 -2.94
N ASN A 115 5.87 -20.09 -2.25
CA ASN A 115 5.55 -21.50 -2.30
C ASN A 115 4.71 -21.88 -1.07
N GLY A 116 3.39 -21.72 -1.15
CA GLY A 116 2.51 -22.06 -0.02
C GLY A 116 1.01 -22.05 -0.29
N GLY A 117 0.57 -21.70 -1.51
CA GLY A 117 -0.85 -21.65 -1.87
C GLY A 117 -1.68 -20.59 -1.13
N ARG A 118 -1.08 -19.85 -0.19
CA ARG A 118 -1.68 -18.71 0.49
C ARG A 118 -1.94 -17.60 -0.54
N PRO A 119 -3.15 -17.00 -0.58
CA PRO A 119 -3.42 -15.81 -1.37
C PRO A 119 -2.39 -14.70 -1.13
N ALA A 120 -1.90 -14.11 -2.22
CA ALA A 120 -0.92 -13.05 -2.19
C ALA A 120 -1.34 -11.96 -3.19
N ALA A 121 -1.74 -10.80 -2.67
CA ALA A 121 -1.96 -9.63 -3.49
C ALA A 121 -0.72 -8.75 -3.53
N MET A 122 -0.52 -8.03 -4.64
CA MET A 122 0.51 -7.02 -4.77
C MET A 122 -0.09 -5.68 -5.17
N ILE A 123 0.28 -4.62 -4.45
CA ILE A 123 -0.04 -3.24 -4.84
C ILE A 123 0.81 -2.88 -6.05
N VAL A 124 0.15 -2.42 -7.11
CA VAL A 124 0.80 -2.03 -8.36
C VAL A 124 0.40 -0.60 -8.69
N ALA A 125 1.41 0.24 -8.90
CA ALA A 125 1.27 1.58 -9.44
C ALA A 125 1.73 1.64 -10.89
N GLY A 126 1.49 2.78 -11.54
CA GLY A 126 1.99 3.08 -12.88
C GLY A 126 0.88 3.43 -13.85
N THR A 127 1.26 3.62 -15.11
CA THR A 127 0.33 4.02 -16.18
C THR A 127 0.70 3.40 -17.52
N VAL A 128 -0.33 3.12 -18.34
CA VAL A 128 -0.15 2.66 -19.71
C VAL A 128 0.12 3.88 -20.60
N LEU A 129 1.24 3.87 -21.33
CA LEU A 129 1.55 4.91 -22.31
C LEU A 129 0.65 4.79 -23.53
N ARG A 130 0.02 5.90 -23.93
CA ARG A 130 -0.75 6.03 -25.16
C ARG A 130 0.20 6.40 -26.31
N GLU A 131 -0.29 6.30 -27.55
CA GLU A 131 0.49 6.66 -28.73
C GLU A 131 0.95 8.12 -28.65
N GLY A 132 2.24 8.35 -28.88
CA GLY A 132 2.87 9.68 -28.82
C GLY A 132 3.14 10.20 -27.41
N GLU A 133 2.79 9.48 -26.35
CA GLU A 133 3.09 9.90 -24.98
C GLU A 133 4.51 9.49 -24.55
N ASP A 134 5.11 10.36 -23.74
CA ASP A 134 6.42 10.19 -23.12
C ASP A 134 6.43 10.76 -21.70
N HIS A 135 7.60 10.75 -21.07
CA HIS A 135 7.80 11.27 -19.71
C HIS A 135 7.48 12.76 -19.53
N SER A 136 7.37 13.54 -20.62
CA SER A 136 7.03 14.97 -20.59
C SER A 136 5.52 15.23 -20.77
N SER A 137 4.78 14.21 -21.20
CA SER A 137 3.34 14.31 -21.44
C SER A 137 2.60 14.62 -20.14
N ALA A 138 1.77 15.67 -20.15
CA ALA A 138 1.10 16.16 -18.93
C ALA A 138 0.30 15.07 -18.22
N ARG A 139 -0.36 14.18 -18.96
CA ARG A 139 -1.08 13.04 -18.39
C ARG A 139 -0.14 12.07 -17.67
N VAL A 140 0.96 11.68 -18.33
CA VAL A 140 1.95 10.73 -17.77
C VAL A 140 2.56 11.29 -16.49
N VAL A 141 2.89 12.59 -16.48
CA VAL A 141 3.38 13.28 -15.28
C VAL A 141 2.38 13.16 -14.12
N GLU A 142 1.09 13.43 -14.35
CA GLU A 142 0.08 13.35 -13.28
C GLU A 142 -0.28 11.90 -12.89
N ALA A 143 -0.19 10.94 -13.80
CA ALA A 143 -0.57 9.55 -13.55
C ALA A 143 0.56 8.73 -12.89
N ALA A 144 1.81 8.88 -13.36
CA ALA A 144 2.97 8.17 -12.82
C ALA A 144 3.66 8.94 -11.69
N GLY A 145 3.64 10.27 -11.75
CA GLY A 145 4.40 11.13 -10.86
C GLY A 145 4.11 10.96 -9.37
N PRO A 146 2.85 10.88 -8.90
CA PRO A 146 2.55 10.73 -7.47
C PRO A 146 3.19 9.48 -6.85
N TRP A 147 3.29 8.40 -7.61
CA TRP A 147 3.92 7.16 -7.20
C TRP A 147 5.44 7.19 -7.32
N TYR A 148 5.99 7.90 -8.31
CA TYR A 148 7.42 8.20 -8.36
C TYR A 148 7.85 9.06 -7.16
N ALA A 149 7.07 10.09 -6.79
CA ALA A 149 7.33 10.93 -5.64
C ALA A 149 7.32 10.14 -4.32
N ALA A 150 6.44 9.13 -4.20
CA ALA A 150 6.44 8.23 -3.05
C ALA A 150 7.78 7.50 -2.84
N MET A 151 8.62 7.34 -3.88
CA MET A 151 9.99 6.84 -3.72
C MET A 151 10.87 7.83 -2.94
N TRP A 152 10.81 9.12 -3.25
CA TRP A 152 11.51 10.14 -2.47
C TRP A 152 11.04 10.12 -1.02
N HIS A 153 9.74 9.93 -0.77
CA HIS A 153 9.21 9.83 0.60
C HIS A 153 9.80 8.62 1.32
N ALA A 154 9.85 7.46 0.66
CA ALA A 154 10.41 6.23 1.22
C ALA A 154 11.90 6.37 1.54
N VAL A 155 12.68 6.94 0.62
CA VAL A 155 14.13 7.17 0.81
C VAL A 155 14.37 8.24 1.88
N TYR A 156 13.60 9.33 1.90
CA TYR A 156 13.69 10.34 2.95
C TYR A 156 13.49 9.74 4.35
N GLU A 157 12.51 8.84 4.50
CA GLU A 157 12.17 8.23 5.79
C GLU A 157 13.13 7.12 6.25
N ALA A 158 13.91 6.55 5.33
CA ALA A 158 14.81 5.44 5.58
C ALA A 158 16.29 5.83 5.57
N ALA A 159 16.68 6.70 4.64
CA ALA A 159 18.05 7.08 4.34
C ALA A 159 18.08 8.49 3.69
N PRO A 160 17.77 9.56 4.43
CA PRO A 160 17.53 10.90 3.90
C PRO A 160 18.71 11.47 3.08
N ASP A 161 19.94 11.10 3.43
CA ASP A 161 21.14 11.54 2.73
C ASP A 161 21.19 11.05 1.26
N TYR A 162 20.46 9.98 0.93
CA TYR A 162 20.42 9.40 -0.41
C TYR A 162 19.32 9.98 -1.30
N VAL A 163 18.46 10.87 -0.78
CA VAL A 163 17.40 11.47 -1.59
C VAL A 163 17.99 12.27 -2.75
N THR A 164 19.07 12.99 -2.52
CA THR A 164 19.72 13.83 -3.54
C THR A 164 20.40 13.03 -4.65
N GLU A 165 20.66 11.74 -4.45
CA GLU A 165 21.19 10.83 -5.47
C GLU A 165 20.09 10.32 -6.41
N MET A 166 18.83 10.46 -6.04
CA MET A 166 17.69 10.07 -6.88
C MET A 166 17.44 11.14 -7.97
N PRO A 167 17.01 10.74 -9.18
CA PRO A 167 16.60 11.70 -10.20
C PRO A 167 15.48 12.61 -9.68
N GLY A 168 15.68 13.93 -9.77
CA GLY A 168 14.81 14.98 -9.25
C GLY A 168 14.81 15.14 -7.71
N GLY A 169 15.56 14.32 -6.98
CA GLY A 169 15.51 14.29 -5.52
C GLY A 169 16.11 15.53 -4.85
N ALA A 170 17.14 16.14 -5.44
CA ALA A 170 17.70 17.40 -4.95
C ALA A 170 16.68 18.55 -5.01
N ALA A 171 16.01 18.74 -6.16
CA ALA A 171 14.96 19.74 -6.32
C ALA A 171 13.73 19.45 -5.45
N TRP A 172 13.37 18.18 -5.28
CA TRP A 172 12.31 17.79 -4.35
C TRP A 172 12.63 18.19 -2.91
N LEU A 173 13.85 17.91 -2.45
CA LEU A 173 14.30 18.21 -1.09
C LEU A 173 14.40 19.73 -0.84
N GLU A 174 14.93 20.48 -1.81
CA GLU A 174 14.94 21.95 -1.77
C GLU A 174 13.51 22.50 -1.69
N GLY A 175 12.61 22.02 -2.55
CA GLY A 175 11.21 22.42 -2.57
C GLY A 175 10.46 22.11 -1.27
N LEU A 176 10.78 20.99 -0.61
CA LEU A 176 10.24 20.63 0.71
C LEU A 176 10.71 21.63 1.78
N HIS A 177 12.01 21.90 1.85
CA HIS A 177 12.59 22.81 2.84
C HIS A 177 12.21 24.28 2.62
N ALA A 178 11.81 24.66 1.41
CA ALA A 178 11.30 25.99 1.12
C ALA A 178 9.91 26.27 1.75
N VAL A 179 9.10 25.23 2.00
CA VAL A 179 7.70 25.39 2.46
C VAL A 179 7.42 24.78 3.84
N ARG A 180 8.32 23.94 4.35
CA ARG A 180 8.20 23.31 5.68
C ARG A 180 9.53 23.32 6.41
N SER A 181 9.45 23.43 7.73
CA SER A 181 10.57 23.28 8.66
C SER A 181 10.21 22.30 9.77
N GLU A 182 11.19 21.86 10.55
CA GLU A 182 10.93 21.12 11.77
C GLU A 182 10.01 21.91 12.73
N PRO A 183 9.12 21.25 13.50
CA PRO A 183 8.88 19.80 13.58
C PRO A 183 7.92 19.24 12.50
N HIS A 184 7.55 20.05 11.50
CA HIS A 184 6.46 19.76 10.56
C HIS A 184 6.92 19.11 9.25
N LEU A 185 8.21 18.78 9.09
CA LEU A 185 8.74 18.19 7.86
C LEU A 185 8.01 16.90 7.48
N HIS A 186 7.70 16.04 8.45
CA HIS A 186 6.97 14.80 8.23
C HIS A 186 5.60 14.99 7.54
N LEU A 187 4.93 16.13 7.74
CA LEU A 187 3.68 16.45 7.03
C LEU A 187 3.94 16.86 5.59
N GLY A 188 5.01 17.62 5.34
CA GLY A 188 5.42 18.04 4.00
C GLY A 188 5.89 16.87 3.14
N VAL A 189 6.61 15.92 3.73
CA VAL A 189 7.09 14.72 3.03
C VAL A 189 5.91 13.95 2.43
N HIS A 190 4.78 13.81 3.12
CA HIS A 190 3.67 12.96 2.70
C HIS A 190 2.46 13.70 2.13
N GLU A 191 2.55 15.01 1.92
CA GLU A 191 1.46 15.78 1.30
C GLU A 191 1.26 15.35 -0.16
N GLY A 192 0.03 14.97 -0.52
CA GLY A 192 -0.30 14.47 -1.86
C GLY A 192 0.10 13.01 -2.13
N HIS A 193 0.69 12.32 -1.15
CA HIS A 193 1.23 10.96 -1.27
C HIS A 193 0.31 10.02 -2.05
N VAL A 194 0.85 9.43 -3.13
CA VAL A 194 0.21 8.49 -4.07
C VAL A 194 -1.09 8.95 -4.76
N CYS A 195 -1.54 10.18 -4.51
CA CYS A 195 -2.78 10.70 -5.08
C CYS A 195 -2.52 11.77 -6.15
N ALA A 196 -1.73 12.80 -5.81
CA ALA A 196 -1.50 13.96 -6.66
C ALA A 196 -0.16 14.61 -6.37
N LEU A 197 0.42 15.23 -7.40
CA LEU A 197 1.63 16.05 -7.25
C LEU A 197 1.28 17.42 -6.65
N THR A 198 2.10 17.89 -5.73
CA THR A 198 2.10 19.30 -5.31
C THR A 198 2.82 20.18 -6.35
N GLY A 199 2.83 21.50 -6.13
CA GLY A 199 3.58 22.42 -7.01
C GLY A 199 5.09 22.13 -7.02
N ARG A 200 5.66 21.79 -5.86
CA ARG A 200 7.09 21.43 -5.72
C ARG A 200 7.40 20.09 -6.39
N ASP A 201 6.52 19.09 -6.26
CA ASP A 201 6.78 17.77 -6.83
C ASP A 201 6.83 17.84 -8.35
N ARG A 202 5.99 18.67 -8.99
CA ARG A 202 6.03 18.86 -10.45
C ARG A 202 7.36 19.39 -10.96
N ALA A 203 8.03 20.27 -10.20
CA ALA A 203 9.35 20.78 -10.59
C ALA A 203 10.38 19.64 -10.55
N ALA A 204 10.41 18.89 -9.44
CA ALA A 204 11.30 17.75 -9.27
C ALA A 204 11.03 16.62 -10.28
N ILE A 205 9.77 16.36 -10.64
CA ILE A 205 9.39 15.34 -11.63
C ILE A 205 9.91 15.70 -13.02
N ARG A 206 9.88 16.99 -13.40
CA ARG A 206 10.48 17.43 -14.67
C ARG A 206 11.99 17.16 -14.71
N GLU A 207 12.68 17.36 -13.59
CA GLU A 207 14.11 17.05 -13.48
C GLU A 207 14.41 15.56 -13.45
N ALA A 208 13.52 14.75 -12.85
CA ALA A 208 13.61 13.30 -12.91
C ALA A 208 13.52 12.77 -14.36
N GLY A 209 12.82 13.49 -15.22
CA GLY A 209 12.77 13.23 -16.66
C GLY A 209 12.29 11.82 -16.97
N VAL A 210 13.03 11.11 -17.83
CA VAL A 210 12.74 9.71 -18.20
C VAL A 210 12.64 8.76 -17.00
N GLY A 211 13.26 9.09 -15.86
CA GLY A 211 13.23 8.26 -14.64
C GLY A 211 11.83 7.93 -14.15
N ILE A 212 10.83 8.78 -14.42
CA ILE A 212 9.44 8.53 -14.00
C ILE A 212 8.81 7.30 -14.69
N LEU A 213 9.36 6.86 -15.82
CA LEU A 213 8.90 5.67 -16.55
C LEU A 213 9.46 4.35 -15.97
N GLU A 214 10.48 4.45 -15.11
CA GLU A 214 11.15 3.30 -14.51
C GLU A 214 10.43 2.78 -13.25
N TYR A 215 9.57 3.60 -12.63
CA TYR A 215 8.82 3.18 -11.45
C TYR A 215 7.48 2.55 -11.79
N GLY A 216 7.14 1.51 -11.03
CA GLY A 216 5.90 0.76 -11.17
C GLY A 216 5.75 0.12 -12.54
N TRP A 217 4.51 -0.17 -12.91
CA TRP A 217 4.14 -0.71 -14.21
C TRP A 217 3.79 0.46 -15.13
N THR A 218 4.82 1.27 -15.45
CA THR A 218 4.70 2.40 -16.35
C THR A 218 5.32 2.07 -17.70
N GLY A 219 4.55 2.14 -18.78
CA GLY A 219 5.06 1.85 -20.12
C GLY A 219 4.00 1.36 -21.10
N PRO A 220 4.42 0.77 -22.25
CA PRO A 220 3.48 0.26 -23.24
C PRO A 220 2.70 -0.95 -22.70
N PRO A 221 1.54 -1.30 -23.30
CA PRO A 221 0.73 -2.44 -22.86
C PRO A 221 1.49 -3.78 -22.72
N ALA A 222 2.49 -4.02 -23.55
CA ALA A 222 3.33 -5.22 -23.45
C ALA A 222 4.08 -5.31 -22.10
N LYS A 223 4.64 -4.20 -21.62
CA LYS A 223 5.36 -4.15 -20.34
C LYS A 223 4.44 -4.52 -19.17
N ILE A 224 3.16 -4.12 -19.23
CA ILE A 224 2.14 -4.44 -18.22
C ILE A 224 1.87 -5.94 -18.18
N ARG A 225 1.71 -6.58 -19.36
CA ARG A 225 1.49 -8.03 -19.46
C ARG A 225 2.70 -8.85 -19.02
N ASP A 226 3.89 -8.40 -19.37
CA ASP A 226 5.14 -9.04 -18.95
C ASP A 226 5.28 -8.96 -17.42
N ALA A 227 5.05 -7.78 -16.84
CA ALA A 227 5.07 -7.59 -15.39
C ALA A 227 4.00 -8.44 -14.66
N ALA A 228 2.80 -8.56 -15.23
CA ALA A 228 1.75 -9.44 -14.73
C ALA A 228 2.18 -10.92 -14.75
N SER A 229 2.73 -11.38 -15.86
CA SER A 229 3.21 -12.76 -16.03
C SER A 229 4.35 -13.07 -15.06
N ASN A 230 5.29 -12.14 -14.91
CA ASN A 230 6.40 -12.26 -13.96
C ASN A 230 5.91 -12.31 -12.51
N SER A 231 4.91 -11.50 -12.16
CA SER A 231 4.33 -11.49 -10.80
C SER A 231 3.59 -12.80 -10.50
N ALA A 232 2.84 -13.32 -11.47
CA ALA A 232 2.18 -14.61 -11.34
C ALA A 232 3.20 -15.75 -11.16
N ALA A 233 4.33 -15.72 -11.88
CA ALA A 233 5.42 -16.68 -11.71
C ALA A 233 6.09 -16.63 -10.32
N LEU A 234 5.98 -15.48 -9.62
CA LEU A 234 6.43 -15.32 -8.23
C LEU A 234 5.36 -15.74 -7.20
N GLY A 235 4.21 -16.24 -7.64
CA GLY A 235 3.11 -16.69 -6.77
C GLY A 235 2.16 -15.58 -6.32
N ILE A 236 2.19 -14.41 -6.98
CA ILE A 236 1.17 -13.37 -6.78
C ILE A 236 -0.14 -13.84 -7.41
N THR A 237 -1.20 -13.89 -6.62
CA THR A 237 -2.53 -14.33 -7.05
C THR A 237 -3.46 -13.17 -7.39
N GLU A 238 -3.17 -11.96 -6.89
CA GLU A 238 -4.02 -10.79 -7.04
C GLU A 238 -3.20 -9.52 -7.29
N ILE A 239 -3.71 -8.64 -8.15
CA ILE A 239 -3.13 -7.32 -8.41
C ILE A 239 -4.09 -6.25 -7.90
N VAL A 240 -3.60 -5.41 -6.98
CA VAL A 240 -4.30 -4.23 -6.48
C VAL A 240 -3.73 -3.02 -7.21
N TYR A 241 -4.35 -2.66 -8.33
CA TYR A 241 -3.93 -1.50 -9.11
C TYR A 241 -4.35 -0.20 -8.42
N THR A 242 -3.39 0.70 -8.21
CA THR A 242 -3.57 1.98 -7.52
C THR A 242 -3.20 3.13 -8.46
N PRO A 243 -4.12 3.56 -9.35
CA PRO A 243 -3.90 4.70 -10.23
C PRO A 243 -3.79 6.00 -9.45
N ALA A 244 -3.17 7.01 -10.06
CA ALA A 244 -3.08 8.36 -9.53
C ALA A 244 -3.41 9.40 -10.61
N GLY A 245 -3.55 10.66 -10.19
CA GLY A 245 -3.87 11.77 -11.10
C GLY A 245 -5.37 12.01 -11.28
N PRO A 246 -5.74 12.95 -12.18
CA PRO A 246 -7.11 13.45 -12.27
C PRO A 246 -8.09 12.52 -13.00
N ASP A 247 -7.62 11.55 -13.80
CA ASP A 247 -8.44 10.66 -14.64
C ASP A 247 -8.38 9.21 -14.13
N ILE A 248 -8.81 8.97 -12.89
CA ILE A 248 -8.74 7.65 -12.25
C ILE A 248 -9.49 6.58 -13.05
N VAL A 249 -10.69 6.89 -13.56
CA VAL A 249 -11.49 5.93 -14.34
C VAL A 249 -10.78 5.57 -15.65
N GLY A 250 -10.23 6.55 -16.36
CA GLY A 250 -9.47 6.30 -17.58
C GLY A 250 -8.21 5.47 -17.35
N GLU A 251 -7.50 5.69 -16.24
CA GLU A 251 -6.34 4.87 -15.87
C GLU A 251 -6.73 3.41 -15.58
N ILE A 252 -7.83 3.18 -14.85
CA ILE A 252 -8.35 1.83 -14.59
C ILE A 252 -8.72 1.13 -15.91
N ASP A 253 -9.44 1.81 -16.81
CA ASP A 253 -9.86 1.24 -18.09
C ASP A 253 -8.66 0.86 -18.97
N GLN A 254 -7.64 1.73 -19.04
CA GLN A 254 -6.44 1.47 -19.85
C GLN A 254 -5.58 0.35 -19.25
N PHE A 255 -5.40 0.35 -17.92
CA PHE A 255 -4.70 -0.72 -17.24
C PHE A 255 -5.40 -2.06 -17.44
N ALA A 256 -6.73 -2.11 -17.31
CA ALA A 256 -7.52 -3.32 -17.52
C ALA A 256 -7.35 -3.87 -18.96
N LYS A 257 -7.47 -3.01 -19.98
CA LYS A 257 -7.22 -3.39 -21.39
C LYS A 257 -5.83 -3.96 -21.58
N ALA A 258 -4.80 -3.28 -21.05
CA ALA A 258 -3.43 -3.74 -21.16
C ALA A 258 -3.20 -5.08 -20.44
N PHE A 259 -3.74 -5.23 -19.22
CA PHE A 259 -3.56 -6.38 -18.35
C PHE A 259 -4.26 -7.64 -18.89
N PHE A 260 -5.52 -7.52 -19.32
CA PHE A 260 -6.31 -8.65 -19.81
C PHE A 260 -6.18 -8.90 -21.32
N GLY A 261 -5.62 -7.94 -22.08
CA GLY A 261 -5.28 -8.12 -23.49
C GLY A 261 -6.47 -8.04 -24.46
N PHE A 262 -7.48 -7.22 -24.18
CA PHE A 262 -8.63 -6.95 -25.06
C PHE A 262 -8.65 -5.52 -25.62
#